data_AF-A0AB34Q291-F1
#
_entry.id   AF-A0AB34Q291-F1
#
_cell.length_a   1.000
_cell.length_b   1.000
_cell.length_c   1.000
_cell.angle_alpha   90.00
_cell.angle_beta   90.00
_cell.angle_gamma   90.00
#
_symmetry.space_group_name_H-M   'P 1'
#
loop_
_entity.id
_entity.type
_entity.pdbx_description
1 polymer ?
#
loop_
_entity_poly.entity_id
_entity_poly.type
_entity_poly.pdbx_seq_one_letter_code
_entity_poly.pdbx_strand_id
1 'polypeptide(L)'
;MFFRRLSESRGAEATNGLHWSDLPMQFGLALKCAHIDHCLLGLQGVLEMLHAGEAAREAGQPGLGGELTDRLLYASRALAASGKDSLHALQERLAAAS
;
A
#
# COMPACT_ATOMS: atom_id res chain seq x y z
N MET A 1 2.79 18.84 19.27
CA MET A 1 3.69 19.12 18.12
C MET A 1 4.61 17.93 17.81
N PHE A 2 5.35 17.37 18.78
CA PHE A 2 6.27 16.23 18.56
C PHE A 2 5.60 14.98 17.95
N PHE A 3 4.53 14.46 18.58
CA PHE A 3 3.83 13.26 18.08
C PHE A 3 3.22 13.41 16.69
N ARG A 4 2.79 14.62 16.32
CA ARG A 4 2.27 14.92 14.99
C ARG A 4 3.38 14.85 13.94
N ARG A 5 4.53 15.47 14.20
CA ARG A 5 5.69 15.41 13.29
C ARG A 5 6.26 14.00 13.17
N LEU A 6 6.20 13.22 14.25
CA LEU A 6 6.65 11.82 14.27
C LEU A 6 5.69 10.91 13.49
N SER A 7 4.38 11.16 13.57
CA SER A 7 3.39 10.50 12.71
C SER A 7 3.55 10.89 11.25
N GLU A 8 3.83 12.17 10.96
CA GLU A 8 4.08 12.68 9.62
C GLU A 8 5.38 12.10 9.03
N SER A 9 6.45 11.94 9.83
CA SER A 9 7.71 11.34 9.34
C SER A 9 7.58 9.84 9.07
N ARG A 10 6.85 9.09 9.92
CA ARG A 10 6.50 7.69 9.65
C ARG A 10 5.63 7.54 8.40
N GLY A 11 4.78 8.53 8.14
CA GLY A 11 3.95 8.56 6.92
C GLY A 11 4.74 8.77 5.64
N ALA A 12 6.02 9.18 5.69
CA ALA A 12 6.90 9.36 4.54
C ALA A 12 7.92 8.22 4.37
N GLU A 13 7.86 7.19 5.22
CA GLU A 13 8.74 6.03 5.14
C GLU A 13 8.30 5.12 3.97
N ALA A 14 9.26 4.67 3.17
CA ALA A 14 9.07 3.68 2.13
C ALA A 14 9.12 2.28 2.74
N THR A 15 8.55 1.33 2.01
CA THR A 15 8.50 -0.08 2.41
C THR A 15 9.86 -0.77 2.46
N ASN A 16 10.87 -0.18 1.84
CA ASN A 16 12.27 -0.63 1.87
C ASN A 16 13.13 0.03 2.96
N GLY A 17 12.53 0.87 3.83
CA GLY A 17 13.24 1.57 4.92
C GLY A 17 13.92 2.88 4.51
N LEU A 18 13.80 3.32 3.25
CA LEU A 18 14.19 4.68 2.84
C LEU A 18 13.08 5.66 3.20
N HIS A 19 13.41 6.90 3.57
CA HIS A 19 12.38 7.94 3.64
C HIS A 19 12.22 8.64 2.28
N TRP A 20 11.00 8.68 1.75
CA TRP A 20 10.69 9.43 0.54
C TRP A 20 11.02 10.93 0.68
N SER A 21 11.05 11.45 1.91
CA SER A 21 11.46 12.83 2.19
C SER A 21 12.96 13.09 2.09
N ASP A 22 13.79 12.04 2.02
CA ASP A 22 15.23 12.18 1.84
C ASP A 22 15.60 12.42 0.35
N LEU A 23 14.66 12.19 -0.56
CA LEU A 23 14.78 12.53 -1.97
C LEU A 23 14.53 14.03 -2.20
N PRO A 24 15.08 14.65 -3.26
CA PRO A 24 14.88 16.07 -3.56
C PRO A 24 13.46 16.35 -4.07
N MET A 25 12.47 16.21 -3.19
CA MET A 25 11.05 16.41 -3.46
C MET A 25 10.35 17.11 -2.31
N GLN A 26 9.19 17.71 -2.61
CA GLN A 26 8.35 18.34 -1.59
C GLN A 26 7.81 17.29 -0.61
N PHE A 27 7.73 17.62 0.68
CA PHE A 27 7.24 16.70 1.72
C PHE A 27 5.83 16.13 1.42
N GLY A 28 4.92 16.95 0.89
CA GLY A 28 3.59 16.47 0.46
C GLY A 28 3.64 15.48 -0.72
N LEU A 29 4.67 15.54 -1.57
CA LEU A 29 4.92 14.52 -2.60
C LEU A 29 5.45 13.23 -1.95
N ALA A 30 6.39 13.36 -1.01
CA ALA A 30 6.94 12.22 -0.28
C ALA A 30 5.85 11.40 0.45
N LEU A 31 4.90 12.07 1.12
CA LEU A 31 3.75 11.40 1.74
C LEU A 31 2.88 10.63 0.73
N LYS A 32 2.62 11.21 -0.45
CA LYS A 32 1.86 10.53 -1.50
C LYS A 32 2.60 9.30 -2.03
N CYS A 33 3.90 9.42 -2.26
CA CYS A 33 4.74 8.30 -2.72
C CYS A 33 4.80 7.18 -1.68
N ALA A 34 5.02 7.50 -0.41
CA ALA A 34 4.99 6.55 0.69
C ALA A 34 3.63 5.84 0.80
N HIS A 35 2.52 6.58 0.66
CA HIS A 35 1.19 5.98 0.69
C HIS A 35 0.94 5.01 -0.47
N ILE A 36 1.35 5.37 -1.69
CA ILE A 36 1.25 4.48 -2.86
C ILE A 36 2.10 3.22 -2.64
N ASP A 37 3.33 3.38 -2.17
CA ASP A 37 4.25 2.28 -1.87
C ASP A 37 3.67 1.31 -0.82
N HIS A 38 3.13 1.84 0.29
CA HIS A 38 2.42 1.04 1.29
C HIS A 38 1.21 0.29 0.73
N CYS A 39 0.41 0.93 -0.14
CA CYS A 39 -0.74 0.27 -0.76
C CYS A 39 -0.30 -0.89 -1.68
N LEU A 40 0.78 -0.70 -2.45
CA LEU A 40 1.30 -1.71 -3.35
C LEU A 40 1.89 -2.90 -2.59
N LEU A 41 2.73 -2.66 -1.59
CA LEU A 41 3.30 -3.75 -0.79
C LEU A 41 2.21 -4.48 0.00
N GLY A 42 1.27 -3.76 0.61
CA GLY A 42 0.13 -4.35 1.30
C GLY A 42 -0.70 -5.22 0.36
N LEU A 43 -0.96 -4.76 -0.86
CA LEU A 43 -1.69 -5.52 -1.87
C LEU A 43 -0.94 -6.79 -2.27
N GLN A 44 0.36 -6.70 -2.50
CA GLN A 44 1.21 -7.85 -2.80
C GLN A 44 1.11 -8.91 -1.69
N GLY A 45 1.29 -8.52 -0.43
CA GLY A 45 1.21 -9.47 0.69
C GLY A 45 -0.15 -10.15 0.82
N VAL A 46 -1.25 -9.41 0.60
CA VAL A 46 -2.60 -9.99 0.61
C VAL A 46 -2.78 -10.99 -0.54
N LEU A 47 -2.29 -10.67 -1.74
CA LEU A 47 -2.37 -11.58 -2.89
C LEU A 47 -1.52 -12.83 -2.69
N GLU A 48 -0.32 -12.70 -2.11
CA GLU A 48 0.53 -13.83 -1.74
C GLU A 48 -0.16 -14.75 -0.74
N MET A 49 -0.83 -14.20 0.29
CA MET A 49 -1.62 -15.00 1.24
C MET A 49 -2.75 -15.74 0.53
N LEU A 50 -3.55 -15.04 -0.28
CA LEU A 50 -4.65 -15.66 -1.04
C LEU A 50 -4.13 -16.79 -1.95
N HIS A 51 -3.02 -16.56 -2.64
CA HIS A 51 -2.39 -17.56 -3.49
C HIS A 51 -1.89 -18.77 -2.69
N ALA A 52 -1.22 -18.55 -1.56
CA ALA A 52 -0.77 -19.63 -0.68
C ALA A 52 -1.95 -20.44 -0.10
N GLY A 53 -3.06 -19.76 0.24
CA GLY A 53 -4.28 -20.42 0.71
C GLY A 53 -4.91 -21.31 -0.35
N GLU A 54 -4.94 -20.86 -1.60
CA GLU A 54 -5.43 -21.64 -2.73
C GLU A 54 -4.50 -22.83 -3.04
N ALA A 55 -3.18 -22.61 -3.06
CA ALA A 55 -2.20 -23.68 -3.25
C ALA A 55 -2.28 -24.75 -2.16
N ALA A 56 -2.50 -24.35 -0.90
CA ALA A 56 -2.74 -25.29 0.20
C ALA A 56 -4.00 -26.14 -0.05
N ARG A 57 -5.10 -25.50 -0.47
CA ARG A 57 -6.36 -26.18 -0.83
C ARG A 57 -6.16 -27.19 -1.96
N GLU A 58 -5.44 -26.81 -3.02
CA GLU A 58 -5.10 -27.69 -4.15
C GLU A 58 -4.23 -28.87 -3.72
N ALA A 59 -3.33 -28.67 -2.75
CA ALA A 59 -2.51 -29.71 -2.15
C ALA A 59 -3.24 -30.60 -1.12
N GLY A 60 -4.57 -30.45 -0.97
CA GLY A 60 -5.38 -31.19 -0.02
C GLY A 60 -5.19 -30.77 1.45
N GLN A 61 -4.52 -29.64 1.69
CA GLN A 61 -4.41 -29.02 3.01
C GLN A 61 -5.59 -28.08 3.28
N PRO A 62 -5.87 -27.75 4.54
CA PRO A 62 -6.82 -26.69 4.87
C PRO A 62 -6.30 -25.35 4.32
N GLY A 63 -7.06 -24.73 3.41
CA GLY A 63 -6.78 -23.40 2.91
C GLY A 63 -7.18 -22.29 3.89
N LEU A 64 -7.11 -21.03 3.43
CA LEU A 64 -7.67 -19.89 4.15
C LEU A 64 -9.20 -20.01 4.12
N GLY A 65 -9.84 -20.38 5.23
CA GLY A 65 -11.29 -20.55 5.30
C GLY A 65 -12.08 -19.39 4.67
N GLY A 66 -13.30 -19.66 4.20
CA GLY A 66 -14.07 -18.73 3.34
C GLY A 66 -14.16 -17.30 3.87
N GLU A 67 -14.44 -17.13 5.17
CA GLU A 67 -14.53 -15.80 5.79
C GLU A 67 -13.20 -15.02 5.75
N LEU A 68 -12.06 -15.68 5.97
CA LEU A 68 -10.75 -15.04 5.89
C LEU A 68 -10.42 -14.69 4.44
N THR A 69 -10.75 -15.57 3.49
CA THR A 69 -10.60 -15.31 2.05
C THR A 69 -11.41 -14.09 1.62
N ASP A 70 -12.67 -13.95 2.04
CA ASP A 70 -13.51 -12.79 1.72
C ASP A 70 -12.94 -11.48 2.29
N ARG A 71 -12.47 -11.50 3.54
CA ARG A 71 -11.85 -10.32 4.17
C ARG A 71 -10.56 -9.91 3.46
N LEU A 72 -9.74 -10.87 3.03
CA LEU A 72 -8.52 -10.60 2.25
C LEU A 72 -8.86 -10.06 0.86
N LEU A 73 -9.88 -10.59 0.18
CA LEU A 73 -10.37 -10.06 -1.09
C LEU A 73 -10.93 -8.63 -0.95
N TYR A 74 -11.59 -8.32 0.17
CA TYR A 74 -12.01 -6.96 0.46
C TYR A 74 -10.82 -6.04 0.70
N ALA A 75 -9.84 -6.47 1.51
CA ALA A 75 -8.65 -5.70 1.80
C ALA A 75 -7.83 -5.40 0.53
N SER A 76 -7.67 -6.39 -0.37
CA SER A 76 -6.96 -6.19 -1.64
C SER A 76 -7.63 -5.12 -2.51
N ARG A 77 -8.97 -5.13 -2.61
CA ARG A 77 -9.73 -4.11 -3.33
C ARG A 77 -9.56 -2.72 -2.70
N ALA A 78 -9.61 -2.63 -1.38
CA ALA A 78 -9.43 -1.36 -0.67
C ALA A 78 -8.02 -0.78 -0.88
N LEU A 79 -6.98 -1.62 -0.82
CA LEU A 79 -5.60 -1.22 -1.09
C LEU A 79 -5.40 -0.78 -2.54
N ALA A 80 -5.95 -1.53 -3.50
CA ALA A 80 -5.89 -1.19 -4.91
C ALA A 80 -6.60 0.14 -5.22
N ALA A 81 -7.79 0.36 -4.67
CA ALA A 81 -8.54 1.60 -4.83
C ALA A 81 -7.77 2.79 -4.24
N SER A 82 -7.29 2.67 -2.99
CA SER A 82 -6.54 3.71 -2.30
C SER A 82 -5.23 4.09 -3.01
N GLY A 83 -4.48 3.09 -3.48
CA GLY A 83 -3.26 3.30 -4.28
C GLY A 83 -3.55 3.97 -5.62
N LYS A 84 -4.60 3.52 -6.33
CA LYS A 84 -5.02 4.08 -7.62
C LYS A 84 -5.46 5.54 -7.50
N ASP A 85 -6.31 5.85 -6.52
CA ASP A 85 -6.81 7.22 -6.31
C ASP A 85 -5.66 8.17 -5.98
N SER A 86 -4.71 7.70 -5.16
CA SER A 86 -3.50 8.47 -4.81
C SER A 86 -2.58 8.69 -6.02
N LEU A 87 -2.43 7.68 -6.88
CA LEU A 87 -1.66 7.77 -8.13
C LEU A 87 -2.31 8.75 -9.11
N HIS A 88 -3.63 8.68 -9.31
CA HIS A 88 -4.35 9.64 -10.15
C HIS A 88 -4.19 11.08 -9.64
N ALA A 89 -4.40 11.29 -8.33
CA ALA A 89 -4.21 12.61 -7.71
C ALA A 89 -2.75 13.10 -7.74
N LEU A 90 -1.78 12.20 -7.94
CA LEU A 90 -0.38 12.56 -8.18
C LEU A 90 -0.17 12.95 -9.65
N GLN A 91 -0.69 12.16 -10.59
CA GLN A 91 -0.61 12.43 -12.03
C GLN A 91 -1.25 13.76 -12.42
N GLU A 92 -2.46 14.04 -11.93
CA GLU A 92 -3.15 15.32 -12.15
C GLU A 92 -2.32 16.51 -11.68
N ARG A 93 -1.68 16.39 -10.51
CA ARG A 93 -0.82 17.45 -9.98
C ARG A 93 0.44 17.64 -10.79
N LEU A 94 1.05 16.56 -11.28
CA LEU A 94 2.23 16.65 -12.14
C LEU A 94 1.87 17.28 -13.49
N ALA A 95 0.73 16.93 -14.06
CA ALA A 95 0.22 17.53 -15.30
C ALA A 95 -0.15 19.02 -15.14
N ALA A 96 -0.57 19.44 -13.95
CA ALA A 96 -0.83 20.85 -13.65
C ALA A 96 0.44 21.68 -13.39
N ALA A 97 1.58 21.02 -13.15
CA ALA A 97 2.87 21.68 -12.89
C ALA A 97 3.77 21.76 -14.13
N SER A 98 3.39 21.11 -15.23
CA SER A 98 4.02 21.14 -16.55
C SER A 98 3.38 22.18 -17.47
#